data_AF-A0A1H8YFT7-F1
#
_entry.id   AF-A0A1H8YFT7-F1
#
_cell.length_a   1.000
_cell.length_b   1.000
_cell.length_c   1.000
_cell.angle_alpha   90.00
_cell.angle_beta   90.00
_cell.angle_gamma   90.00
#
_symmetry.space_group_name_H-M   'P 1'
#
loop_
_entity.id
_entity.type
_entity.pdbx_description
1 polymer ?
#
loop_
_entity_poly.entity_id
_entity_poly.type
_entity_poly.pdbx_seq_one_letter_code
_entity_poly.pdbx_strand_id
1 'polypeptide(L)'
;MTITLPREQQEWLEAQVKAGYYDSIEDAVASIVAEHMQLDIDDMAWAKPLVDEALASLDRGEGMTLEEYRRRMDERFGKLKR
;
A
#
# COMPACT_ATOMS: atom_id res chain seq x y z
N MET A 1 8.37 -23.56 -16.47
CA MET A 1 8.25 -22.29 -17.23
C MET A 1 9.54 -21.54 -17.06
N THR A 2 10.10 -20.97 -18.12
CA THR A 2 11.36 -20.21 -18.06
C THR A 2 11.07 -18.79 -18.50
N ILE A 3 11.20 -17.84 -17.57
CA ILE A 3 11.12 -16.41 -17.85
C ILE A 3 12.50 -15.80 -17.66
N THR A 4 12.88 -14.87 -18.53
CA THR A 4 14.14 -14.13 -18.40
C THR A 4 13.81 -12.77 -17.86
N LEU A 5 14.33 -12.48 -16.66
CA LEU A 5 14.16 -11.17 -16.04
C LEU A 5 15.22 -10.19 -16.55
N PRO A 6 14.88 -8.90 -16.71
CA PRO A 6 15.86 -7.85 -16.80
C PRO A 6 16.82 -7.91 -15.60
N ARG A 7 18.10 -7.61 -15.85
CA ARG A 7 19.18 -7.70 -14.85
C ARG A 7 18.83 -6.97 -13.54
N GLU A 8 18.29 -5.76 -13.63
CA GLU A 8 17.92 -4.95 -12.48
C GLU A 8 16.85 -5.62 -11.62
N GLN A 9 15.85 -6.27 -12.24
CA GLN A 9 14.80 -6.98 -11.51
C GLN A 9 15.34 -8.22 -10.81
N GLN A 10 16.27 -8.92 -11.45
CA GLN A 10 16.95 -10.06 -10.84
C GLN A 10 17.80 -9.63 -9.63
N GLU A 11 18.61 -8.58 -9.78
CA GLU A 11 19.42 -8.03 -8.68
C GLU A 11 18.55 -7.56 -7.51
N TRP A 12 17.38 -6.95 -7.80
CA TRP A 12 16.42 -6.55 -6.77
C TRP A 12 15.83 -7.76 -6.03
N LEU A 13 15.39 -8.81 -6.73
CA LEU A 13 14.83 -10.02 -6.11
C LEU A 13 15.86 -10.75 -5.26
N GLU A 14 17.10 -10.87 -5.75
CA GLU A 14 18.23 -11.44 -5.00
C GLU A 14 18.48 -10.68 -3.69
N ALA A 15 18.37 -9.35 -3.71
CA ALA A 15 18.49 -8.52 -2.50
C ALA A 15 17.36 -8.78 -1.49
N GLN A 16 16.12 -8.99 -1.96
CA GLN A 16 14.98 -9.28 -1.07
C GLN A 16 15.12 -10.65 -0.39
N VAL A 17 15.55 -11.67 -1.14
CA VAL A 17 15.82 -13.01 -0.59
C VAL A 17 16.96 -12.93 0.44
N LYS A 18 18.05 -12.23 0.11
CA LYS A 18 19.17 -12.03 1.05
C LYS A 18 18.75 -11.31 2.33
N ALA A 19 17.79 -10.40 2.25
CA ALA A 19 17.23 -9.69 3.39
C ALA A 19 16.24 -10.55 4.20
N GLY A 20 15.86 -11.73 3.72
CA GLY A 20 14.94 -12.64 4.38
C GLY A 20 13.46 -12.27 4.20
N TYR A 21 13.11 -11.45 3.22
CA TYR A 21 11.71 -11.14 2.90
C TYR A 21 11.02 -12.26 2.13
N TYR A 22 11.78 -13.07 1.39
CA TYR A 22 11.30 -14.21 0.63
C TYR A 22 12.27 -15.39 0.77
N ASP A 23 11.73 -16.61 0.64
CA ASP A 23 12.51 -17.84 0.77
C ASP A 23 13.32 -18.15 -0.50
N SER A 24 12.82 -17.73 -1.67
CA SER A 24 13.52 -17.83 -2.95
C SER A 24 13.04 -16.79 -3.97
N ILE A 25 13.72 -16.71 -5.12
CA ILE A 25 13.29 -15.83 -6.22
C ILE A 25 11.95 -16.30 -6.79
N GLU A 26 11.74 -17.61 -6.89
CA GLU A 26 10.49 -18.20 -7.37
C GLU A 26 9.33 -17.89 -6.43
N ASP A 27 9.55 -17.95 -5.12
CA ASP A 27 8.59 -17.58 -4.09
C ASP A 27 8.19 -16.09 -4.21
N ALA A 28 9.19 -15.21 -4.33
CA ALA A 28 8.96 -13.78 -4.54
C ALA A 28 8.13 -13.50 -5.81
N VAL A 29 8.48 -14.14 -6.94
CA VAL A 29 7.74 -13.99 -8.20
C VAL A 29 6.32 -14.51 -8.07
N ALA A 30 6.11 -15.67 -7.43
CA ALA A 30 4.79 -16.24 -7.23
C ALA A 30 3.91 -15.33 -6.36
N SER A 31 4.47 -14.77 -5.28
CA SER A 31 3.77 -13.82 -4.41
C SER A 31 3.34 -12.58 -5.17
N ILE A 32 4.26 -11.94 -5.91
CA ILE A 32 3.97 -10.73 -6.67
C ILE A 32 2.91 -10.99 -7.76
N VAL A 33 2.97 -12.12 -8.45
CA VAL A 33 1.95 -12.49 -9.45
C VAL A 33 0.60 -12.73 -8.78
N ALA A 34 0.56 -13.44 -7.66
CA ALA A 34 -0.68 -13.68 -6.92
C ALA A 34 -1.31 -12.37 -6.41
N GLU A 35 -0.51 -11.45 -5.88
CA GLU A 35 -0.95 -10.11 -5.50
C GLU A 35 -1.52 -9.38 -6.72
N HIS A 36 -0.82 -9.39 -7.85
CA HIS A 36 -1.28 -8.72 -9.06
C HIS A 36 -2.57 -9.32 -9.63
N MET A 37 -2.76 -10.63 -9.52
CA MET A 37 -4.02 -11.30 -9.92
C MET A 37 -5.20 -10.92 -9.02
N GLN A 38 -4.94 -10.52 -7.77
CA GLN A 38 -5.97 -10.07 -6.82
C GLN A 38 -6.25 -8.56 -6.94
N LEU A 39 -5.36 -7.80 -7.56
CA LEU A 39 -5.58 -6.39 -7.86
C LEU A 39 -6.61 -6.25 -8.99
N ASP A 40 -7.90 -6.28 -8.63
CA ASP A 40 -8.96 -5.80 -9.51
C ASP A 40 -8.96 -4.27 -9.49
N ILE A 41 -8.05 -3.67 -10.26
CA ILE A 41 -7.92 -2.21 -10.39
C ILE A 41 -9.11 -1.58 -11.12
N ASP A 42 -9.92 -2.40 -11.79
CA ASP A 42 -11.09 -1.94 -12.55
C ASP A 42 -12.35 -1.94 -11.67
N ASP A 43 -12.44 -2.82 -10.66
CA ASP A 43 -13.52 -2.82 -9.67
C ASP A 43 -13.19 -1.98 -8.43
N MET A 44 -13.49 -0.68 -8.53
CA MET A 44 -13.47 0.26 -7.41
C MET A 44 -14.82 0.38 -6.69
N ALA A 45 -15.75 -0.58 -6.83
CA ALA A 45 -17.07 -0.48 -6.18
C ALA A 45 -16.97 -0.39 -4.65
N TRP A 46 -15.93 -0.99 -4.05
CA TRP A 46 -15.65 -0.90 -2.61
C TRP A 46 -15.36 0.55 -2.14
N ALA A 47 -14.82 1.40 -3.01
CA ALA A 47 -14.42 2.76 -2.67
C ALA A 47 -15.61 3.73 -2.66
N LYS A 48 -16.64 3.47 -3.48
CA LYS A 48 -17.83 4.31 -3.59
C LYS A 48 -18.47 4.67 -2.23
N PRO A 49 -18.81 3.72 -1.35
CA PRO A 49 -19.42 4.06 -0.07
C PRO A 49 -18.52 4.94 0.82
N LEU A 50 -17.20 4.76 0.78
CA LEU A 50 -16.24 5.56 1.55
C LEU A 50 -16.15 7.00 1.02
N VAL A 51 -16.20 7.17 -0.30
CA VAL A 51 -16.22 8.49 -0.94
C VAL A 51 -17.54 9.20 -0.63
N ASP A 52 -18.67 8.50 -0.73
CA ASP A 52 -19.99 9.06 -0.41
C ASP A 52 -20.04 9.50 1.07
N GLU A 53 -19.48 8.71 2.00
CA GLU A 53 -19.35 9.08 3.41
C GLU A 53 -18.47 10.33 3.60
N ALA A 54 -17.31 10.38 2.95
CA ALA A 54 -16.41 11.52 3.03
C ALA A 54 -17.07 12.82 2.51
N LEU A 55 -17.79 12.75 1.40
CA LEU A 55 -18.56 13.88 0.86
C LEU A 55 -19.64 14.33 1.85
N ALA A 56 -20.38 13.40 2.45
CA ALA A 56 -21.37 13.74 3.46
C ALA A 56 -20.76 14.39 4.71
N SER A 57 -19.55 13.99 5.12
CA SER A 57 -18.80 14.65 6.20
C SER A 57 -18.39 16.07 5.82
N LEU A 58 -17.95 16.30 4.58
CA LEU A 58 -17.63 17.65 4.10
C LEU A 58 -18.87 18.55 4.12
N ASP A 59 -20.03 18.05 3.69
CA ASP A 59 -21.30 18.80 3.73
C ASP A 59 -21.73 19.16 5.16
N ARG A 60 -21.39 18.33 6.15
CA ARG A 60 -21.59 18.62 7.57
C ARG A 60 -20.55 19.58 8.17
N GLY A 61 -19.55 20.00 7.40
CA GLY A 61 -18.46 20.87 7.85
C GLY A 61 -17.40 20.14 8.68
N GLU A 62 -17.32 18.81 8.59
CA GLU A 62 -16.34 17.99 9.32
C GLU A 62 -14.98 17.89 8.62
N GLY A 63 -14.82 18.57 7.49
CA GLY A 63 -13.55 18.68 6.77
C GLY A 63 -12.47 19.37 7.62
N MET A 64 -11.22 18.95 7.44
CA MET A 64 -10.06 19.61 8.05
C MET A 64 -8.98 19.87 7.01
N THR A 65 -8.21 20.93 7.22
CA THR A 65 -7.05 21.22 6.38
C THR A 65 -5.94 20.21 6.63
N LEU A 66 -5.03 20.08 5.66
CA LEU A 66 -3.84 19.23 5.81
C LEU A 66 -2.96 19.66 6.99
N GLU A 67 -2.85 20.97 7.25
CA GLU A 67 -2.07 21.50 8.36
C GLU A 67 -2.67 21.12 9.71
N GLU A 68 -3.98 21.25 9.88
CA GLU A 68 -4.70 20.83 11.08
C GLU A 68 -4.57 19.33 11.32
N TYR A 69 -4.70 18.52 10.27
CA TYR A 69 -4.51 17.07 10.35
C TYR A 69 -3.10 16.71 10.82
N ARG A 70 -2.06 17.30 10.21
CA ARG A 70 -0.66 17.05 10.59
C ARG A 70 -0.41 17.37 12.05
N ARG A 71 -0.82 18.56 12.50
CA ARG A 71 -0.71 18.97 13.92
C ARG A 71 -1.41 17.96 14.85
N ARG A 72 -2.64 17.54 14.50
CA ARG A 72 -3.40 16.55 15.30
C ARG A 72 -2.69 15.21 15.38
N MET A 73 -2.07 14.76 14.29
CA MET A 73 -1.34 13.49 14.26
C MET A 73 -0.02 13.56 15.02
N ASP A 74 0.71 14.68 14.91
CA ASP A 74 1.91 14.94 15.71
C ASP A 74 1.59 14.96 17.21
N GLU A 75 0.49 15.58 17.62
CA GLU A 75 0.02 15.55 19.00
C GLU A 75 -0.40 14.15 19.46
N ARG A 76 -1.06 13.37 18.58
CA ARG A 76 -1.55 12.02 18.89
C ARG A 76 -0.41 11.02 19.01
N PHE A 77 0.54 11.03 18.07
CA PHE A 77 1.65 10.09 18.02
C PHE A 77 2.88 10.55 18.80
N GLY A 78 3.06 11.86 19.02
CA GLY A 78 4.07 12.39 19.94
C GLY A 78 3.85 11.93 21.38
N LYS A 79 2.61 11.63 21.75
CA LYS A 79 2.22 11.02 23.05
C LYS A 79 2.44 9.51 23.12
N LEU A 80 2.70 8.86 21.98
CA LEU A 80 2.97 7.42 21.88
C LEU A 80 4.46 7.09 21.93
N LYS A 81 5.32 8.02 22.36
CA LYS A 81 6.74 7.75 22.60
C LYS A 81 6.89 6.56 23.57
N ARG A 82 7.48 5.47 23.05
CA ARG A 82 8.09 4.37 23.81
C ARG A 82 9.23 4.88 24.68
#